data_AF-A0A975CR15-F1
#
_entry.id   AF-A0A975CR15-F1
#
_cell.length_a   1.000
_cell.length_b   1.000
_cell.length_c   1.000
_cell.angle_alpha   90.00
_cell.angle_beta   90.00
_cell.angle_gamma   90.00
#
_symmetry.space_group_name_H-M   'P 1'
#
loop_
_entity.id
_entity.type
_entity.pdbx_description
1 polymer ?
#
loop_
_entity_poly.entity_id
_entity_poly.type
_entity_poly.pdbx_seq_one_letter_code
_entity_poly.pdbx_strand_id
1 'polypeptide(L)'
;MKKILFSVAFIAAIFTSMAQVGVGTTTPHSSAILEVQSTTKGFLPPRMTLAQIKAIATPAEGLIVYCLNCTTKGLYVYNGFEFIDFFYGQNTYMKPVNGVVAASTNPANGCTPSLADLAATGLTGLTGTKTAYEEAIADASPAPTTLLDLQTIVNEVNTAALNAIVTASTNPAAGGTPSLADLTAVGLTGLTAASQTIYEEAIAEASPTPTTLAELQTVIDRATPAAINRIVALSTNPAAGGTPRFADLTAVGLTNLEARVGQIAYEEAIADASPAPTTLAELQTVINRANTAELNAIVTASTNPATGGTPSLANLTAISVTKVKARVGQIAYEEAIADAAPAPTTLAELQAIIDATNVVYSRDRTTAVVELTGPDGRVWMDRNLGATHAATSRSDVAAYGDLYQWGRHKDGHEKRTSTVISTQATTADPEHGNFIKHASNWTTFANSSTLWQGNLNDPCPVGYRVPTEAELTALRANFNPNNTDGAFTALKIPSSGFRHYTTGQFLHVGNYGYLWSSTVSTTANKSKSLDIANQGSKMYDSPRSYGLSIRCIKN
;
A
#
# COMPACT_ATOMS: atom_id res chain seq x y z
N MET A 1 -20.92 110.59 48.97
CA MET A 1 -19.96 109.48 49.14
C MET A 1 -20.64 108.14 49.51
N LYS A 2 -21.59 108.07 50.46
CA LYS A 2 -22.28 106.81 50.83
C LYS A 2 -23.01 106.08 49.68
N LYS A 3 -23.63 106.81 48.74
CA LYS A 3 -24.32 106.19 47.58
C LYS A 3 -23.35 105.58 46.56
N ILE A 4 -22.13 106.10 46.46
CA ILE A 4 -21.09 105.58 45.54
C ILE A 4 -20.46 104.30 46.12
N LEU A 5 -20.27 104.22 47.44
CA LEU A 5 -19.77 102.98 48.08
C LEU A 5 -20.75 101.80 47.93
N PHE A 6 -22.06 102.04 48.01
CA PHE A 6 -23.07 100.98 47.84
C PHE A 6 -23.13 100.46 46.40
N SER A 7 -22.94 101.33 45.40
CA SER A 7 -22.90 100.93 43.99
C SER A 7 -21.64 100.13 43.63
N VAL A 8 -20.48 100.48 44.21
CA VAL A 8 -19.24 99.73 43.99
C VAL A 8 -19.28 98.36 44.66
N ALA A 9 -19.87 98.25 45.86
CA ALA A 9 -20.07 96.96 46.54
C ALA A 9 -21.06 96.05 45.78
N PHE A 10 -22.11 96.61 45.17
CA PHE A 10 -23.06 95.85 44.36
C PHE A 10 -22.46 95.38 43.02
N ILE A 11 -21.56 96.17 42.41
CA ILE A 11 -20.85 95.77 41.17
C ILE A 11 -19.78 94.72 41.45
N ALA A 12 -19.06 94.79 42.57
CA ALA A 12 -18.05 93.80 42.95
C ALA A 12 -18.65 92.41 43.27
N ALA A 13 -19.88 92.36 43.78
CA ALA A 13 -20.58 91.11 44.09
C ALA A 13 -21.11 90.34 42.85
N ILE A 14 -21.11 90.96 41.66
CA ILE A 14 -21.59 90.31 40.42
C ILE A 14 -20.47 89.53 39.72
N PHE A 15 -19.20 89.71 40.11
CA PHE A 15 -18.05 89.04 39.48
C PHE A 15 -17.68 87.65 40.03
N THR A 16 -18.50 87.04 40.88
CA THR A 16 -18.24 85.68 41.41
C THR A 16 -19.19 84.60 40.88
N SER A 17 -19.97 84.87 39.83
CA SER A 17 -20.72 83.81 39.16
C SER A 17 -19.77 82.83 38.46
N MET A 18 -19.64 81.62 39.01
CA MET A 18 -18.89 80.52 38.40
C MET A 18 -19.36 80.31 36.96
N ALA A 19 -18.45 80.38 35.99
CA ALA A 19 -18.74 80.15 34.57
C ALA A 19 -18.92 78.65 34.22
N GLN A 20 -19.14 77.80 35.23
CA GLN A 20 -19.34 76.37 35.07
C GLN A 20 -20.80 76.11 34.67
N VAL A 21 -21.00 75.27 33.67
CA VAL A 21 -22.33 74.87 33.24
C VAL A 21 -22.73 73.62 34.01
N GLY A 22 -23.70 73.75 34.92
CA GLY A 22 -24.35 72.61 35.57
C GLY A 22 -25.66 72.26 34.88
N VAL A 23 -25.85 70.99 34.51
CA VAL A 23 -27.12 70.47 34.01
C VAL A 23 -27.61 69.40 34.99
N GLY A 24 -28.64 69.74 35.77
CA GLY A 24 -29.17 68.86 36.82
C GLY A 24 -28.41 68.92 38.16
N THR A 25 -27.41 69.80 38.28
CA THR A 25 -26.76 70.20 39.54
C THR A 25 -26.62 71.71 39.60
N THR A 26 -26.80 72.30 40.78
CA THR A 26 -26.55 73.73 41.04
C THR A 26 -25.17 73.99 41.63
N THR A 27 -24.42 72.92 41.92
CA THR A 27 -23.05 72.98 42.45
C THR A 27 -22.16 72.06 41.62
N PRO A 28 -21.82 72.45 40.37
CA PRO A 28 -20.85 71.70 39.58
C PRO A 28 -19.53 71.55 40.36
N HIS A 29 -18.87 70.41 40.17
CA HIS A 29 -17.57 70.15 40.77
C HIS A 29 -16.56 71.21 40.33
N SER A 30 -15.68 71.65 41.22
CA SER A 30 -14.74 72.76 40.96
C SER A 30 -13.75 72.50 39.82
N SER A 31 -13.54 71.24 39.44
CA SER A 31 -12.72 70.84 38.28
C SER A 31 -13.49 70.72 36.96
N ALA A 32 -14.83 70.85 36.97
CA ALA A 32 -15.66 70.64 35.79
C ALA A 32 -16.06 71.98 35.16
N ILE A 33 -15.80 72.17 33.86
CA ILE A 33 -16.37 73.30 33.12
C ILE A 33 -17.84 73.03 32.72
N LEU A 34 -18.21 71.75 32.58
CA LEU A 34 -19.56 71.25 32.36
C LEU A 34 -19.78 70.00 33.23
N GLU A 35 -20.82 69.98 34.06
CA GLU A 35 -21.27 68.79 34.77
C GLU A 35 -22.72 68.48 34.43
N VAL A 36 -23.01 67.22 34.07
CA VAL A 36 -24.36 66.73 33.81
C VAL A 36 -24.68 65.67 34.87
N GLN A 37 -25.58 66.00 35.80
CA GLN A 37 -26.00 65.11 36.88
C GLN A 37 -27.47 64.71 36.69
N SER A 38 -27.75 63.41 36.66
CA SER A 38 -29.10 62.88 36.66
C SER A 38 -29.11 61.46 37.22
N THR A 39 -30.18 61.09 37.93
CA THR A 39 -30.43 59.72 38.40
C THR A 39 -31.33 58.93 37.46
N THR A 40 -31.90 59.57 36.43
CA THR A 40 -32.92 58.96 35.55
C THR A 40 -32.69 59.21 34.05
N LYS A 41 -31.76 60.10 33.67
CA LYS A 41 -31.45 60.44 32.28
C LYS A 41 -29.94 60.32 32.02
N GLY A 42 -29.56 60.06 30.77
CA GLY A 42 -28.16 59.99 30.34
C GLY A 42 -27.76 61.14 29.43
N PHE A 43 -26.48 61.19 29.08
CA PHE A 43 -25.98 62.09 28.05
C PHE A 43 -26.19 61.47 26.66
N LEU A 44 -26.86 62.19 25.76
CA LEU A 44 -27.06 61.78 24.37
C LEU A 44 -26.21 62.67 23.45
N PRO A 45 -25.00 62.25 23.06
CA PRO A 45 -24.15 63.02 22.16
C PRO A 45 -24.74 63.08 20.74
N PRO A 46 -24.22 63.94 19.85
CA PRO A 46 -24.64 64.01 18.46
C PRO A 46 -24.62 62.61 17.81
N ARG A 47 -25.78 62.16 17.32
CA ARG A 47 -25.93 60.86 16.65
C ARG A 47 -25.91 61.07 15.14
N MET A 48 -24.93 60.47 14.47
CA MET A 48 -24.64 60.75 13.06
C MET A 48 -24.37 59.44 12.30
N THR A 49 -24.62 59.43 11.00
CA THR A 49 -24.15 58.36 10.10
C THR A 49 -22.67 58.58 9.74
N LEU A 50 -21.99 57.54 9.26
CA LEU A 50 -20.60 57.63 8.80
C LEU A 50 -20.40 58.72 7.75
N ALA A 51 -21.35 58.88 6.82
CA ALA A 51 -21.31 59.93 5.81
C ALA A 51 -21.40 61.33 6.43
N GLN A 52 -22.24 61.51 7.46
CA GLN A 52 -22.37 62.78 8.18
C GLN A 52 -21.13 63.08 9.03
N ILE A 53 -20.52 62.07 9.65
CA ILE A 53 -19.26 62.23 10.40
C ILE A 53 -18.14 62.69 9.47
N LYS A 54 -18.02 62.07 8.28
CA LYS A 54 -17.04 62.48 7.26
C LYS A 54 -17.29 63.88 6.67
N ALA A 55 -18.52 64.38 6.77
CA ALA A 55 -18.88 65.71 6.29
C ALA A 55 -18.57 66.83 7.29
N ILE A 56 -18.08 66.50 8.50
CA ILE A 56 -17.64 67.51 9.48
C ILE A 56 -16.36 68.14 8.95
N ALA A 57 -16.44 69.41 8.51
CA ALA A 57 -15.28 70.19 8.13
C ALA A 57 -14.49 70.58 9.39
N THR A 58 -13.16 70.38 9.36
CA THR A 58 -12.23 70.77 10.43
C THR A 58 -12.69 70.37 11.85
N PRO A 59 -12.92 69.08 12.13
CA PRO A 59 -13.30 68.63 13.47
C PRO A 59 -12.19 68.97 14.48
N ALA A 60 -12.59 69.43 15.66
CA ALA A 60 -11.65 69.70 16.75
C ALA A 60 -11.20 68.38 17.40
N GLU A 61 -9.92 68.30 17.79
CA GLU A 61 -9.42 67.18 18.60
C GLU A 61 -10.23 67.05 19.89
N GLY A 62 -10.61 65.81 20.23
CA GLY A 62 -11.49 65.51 21.36
C GLY A 62 -12.99 65.63 21.05
N LEU A 63 -13.40 65.93 19.81
CA LEU A 63 -14.81 65.95 19.43
C LEU A 63 -15.44 64.55 19.50
N ILE A 64 -16.51 64.39 20.29
CA ILE A 64 -17.19 63.10 20.50
C ILE A 64 -18.55 63.06 19.79
N VAL A 65 -18.79 61.99 19.03
CA VAL A 65 -20.05 61.71 18.32
C VAL A 65 -20.48 60.24 18.53
N TYR A 66 -21.73 59.90 18.27
CA TYR A 66 -22.20 58.51 18.26
C TYR A 66 -22.55 58.07 16.82
N CYS A 67 -21.90 57.03 16.31
CA CYS A 67 -22.13 56.56 14.95
C CYS A 67 -23.28 55.56 14.86
N LEU A 68 -24.27 55.85 14.00
CA LEU A 68 -25.49 55.06 13.82
C LEU A 68 -25.35 53.87 12.85
N ASN A 69 -24.39 53.94 11.92
CA ASN A 69 -24.22 52.97 10.83
C ASN A 69 -22.76 52.73 10.42
N CYS A 70 -21.81 53.00 11.31
CA CYS A 70 -20.44 52.50 11.17
C CYS A 70 -20.43 50.97 11.36
N THR A 71 -19.34 50.30 10.97
CA THR A 71 -19.15 48.85 11.17
C THR A 71 -19.42 48.46 12.63
N THR A 72 -18.95 49.29 13.57
CA THR A 72 -19.32 49.23 14.99
C THR A 72 -20.16 50.46 15.32
N LYS A 73 -21.38 50.28 15.84
CA LYS A 73 -22.20 51.40 16.33
C LYS A 73 -21.74 51.76 17.74
N GLY A 74 -21.29 52.99 17.94
CA GLY A 74 -20.63 53.37 19.19
C GLY A 74 -20.29 54.85 19.27
N LEU A 75 -19.67 55.25 20.39
CA LEU A 75 -19.07 56.58 20.52
C LEU A 75 -17.75 56.62 19.75
N TYR A 76 -17.51 57.72 19.06
CA TYR A 76 -16.27 58.00 18.33
C TYR A 76 -15.70 59.34 18.79
N VAL A 77 -14.37 59.43 18.92
CA VAL A 77 -13.63 60.65 19.26
C VAL A 77 -12.69 61.02 18.12
N TYR A 78 -12.62 62.31 17.78
CA TYR A 78 -11.63 62.80 16.82
C TYR A 78 -10.27 62.95 17.48
N ASN A 79 -9.24 62.26 16.98
CA ASN A 79 -7.90 62.23 17.56
C ASN A 79 -6.93 63.28 16.97
N GLY A 80 -7.43 64.25 16.21
CA GLY A 80 -6.62 65.21 15.47
C GLY A 80 -6.45 64.85 13.99
N PHE A 81 -6.64 63.58 13.61
CA PHE A 81 -6.52 63.08 12.24
C PHE A 81 -7.80 62.38 11.73
N GLU A 82 -8.44 61.57 12.55
CA GLU A 82 -9.65 60.82 12.21
C GLU A 82 -10.55 60.54 13.44
N PHE A 83 -11.78 60.06 13.19
CA PHE A 83 -12.69 59.61 14.24
C PHE A 83 -12.44 58.13 14.56
N ILE A 84 -12.06 57.84 15.80
CA ILE A 84 -11.80 56.48 16.33
C ILE A 84 -12.84 56.08 17.37
N ASP A 85 -13.16 54.79 17.51
CA ASP A 85 -14.13 54.29 18.51
C ASP A 85 -13.62 54.48 19.95
N PHE A 86 -14.48 54.95 20.86
CA PHE A 86 -14.17 55.33 22.23
C PHE A 86 -14.01 54.14 23.21
N PHE A 87 -14.70 53.02 22.99
CA PHE A 87 -14.67 51.85 23.86
C PHE A 87 -13.89 50.68 23.25
N TYR A 88 -13.66 50.71 21.94
CA TYR A 88 -12.72 49.84 21.25
C TYR A 88 -11.35 50.53 21.10
N GLY A 89 -10.77 50.94 22.23
CA GLY A 89 -9.32 50.85 22.43
C GLY A 89 -8.79 49.42 22.39
N GLN A 90 -9.46 48.52 21.65
CA GLN A 90 -8.88 47.29 21.17
C GLN A 90 -7.93 47.72 20.07
N ASN A 91 -6.69 47.83 20.50
CA ASN A 91 -5.52 47.84 19.67
C ASN A 91 -5.67 46.85 18.50
N THR A 92 -6.15 47.30 17.33
CA THR A 92 -5.92 46.61 16.06
C THR A 92 -4.55 46.97 15.47
N TYR A 93 -3.64 47.51 16.28
CA TYR A 93 -2.23 47.40 15.95
C TYR A 93 -1.80 45.96 16.17
N MET A 94 -0.85 45.52 15.33
CA MET A 94 0.41 44.98 15.83
C MET A 94 0.46 45.04 17.37
N LYS A 95 0.51 43.89 18.05
CA LYS A 95 0.87 43.89 19.47
C LYS A 95 2.08 44.84 19.59
N PRO A 96 2.01 45.95 20.36
CA PRO A 96 3.10 46.89 20.41
C PRO A 96 4.34 46.09 20.77
N VAL A 97 5.48 46.40 20.16
CA VAL A 97 6.73 45.65 20.34
C VAL A 97 6.94 45.32 21.83
N ASN A 98 6.70 46.30 22.71
CA ASN A 98 6.70 46.16 24.16
C ASN A 98 5.81 45.04 24.73
N GLY A 99 4.63 44.81 24.16
CA GLY A 99 3.73 43.72 24.55
C GLY A 99 4.16 42.35 24.02
N VAL A 100 4.83 42.26 22.87
CA VAL A 100 5.49 41.01 22.42
C VAL A 100 6.64 40.69 23.37
N VAL A 101 7.51 41.68 23.63
CA VAL A 101 8.67 41.56 24.50
C VAL A 101 8.27 41.18 25.92
N ALA A 102 7.32 41.89 26.52
CA ALA A 102 6.87 41.62 27.89
C ALA A 102 6.20 40.25 28.07
N ALA A 103 5.69 39.66 26.98
CA ALA A 103 5.09 38.34 27.00
C ALA A 103 6.09 37.23 26.67
N SER A 104 7.29 37.54 26.20
CA SER A 104 8.33 36.58 25.85
C SER A 104 9.11 36.19 27.10
N THR A 105 9.40 34.90 27.29
CA THR A 105 10.10 34.38 28.46
C THR A 105 11.15 33.34 28.06
N ASN A 106 12.24 33.25 28.83
CA ASN A 106 13.21 32.17 28.76
C ASN A 106 13.28 31.45 30.12
N PRO A 107 12.81 30.19 30.25
CA PRO A 107 12.27 29.34 29.18
C PRO A 107 10.86 29.77 28.75
N ALA A 108 10.47 29.40 27.52
CA ALA A 108 9.13 29.69 26.99
C ALA A 108 8.02 28.95 27.80
N ASN A 109 6.97 29.64 28.26
CA ASN A 109 5.97 29.08 29.20
C ASN A 109 4.48 29.18 28.78
N GLY A 110 4.18 29.29 27.49
CA GLY A 110 2.82 29.10 26.96
C GLY A 110 1.86 30.30 27.10
N CYS A 111 2.23 31.34 27.84
CA CYS A 111 1.51 32.64 27.91
C CYS A 111 1.92 33.62 26.77
N THR A 112 2.61 33.10 25.76
CA THR A 112 3.35 33.86 24.75
C THR A 112 2.60 34.00 23.41
N PRO A 113 2.84 35.07 22.62
CA PRO A 113 2.20 35.26 21.30
C PRO A 113 2.50 34.10 20.35
N SER A 114 1.49 33.53 19.71
CA SER A 114 1.63 32.51 18.67
C SER A 114 2.43 33.02 17.46
N LEU A 115 2.91 32.12 16.58
CA LEU A 115 3.49 32.53 15.29
C LEU A 115 2.54 33.43 14.49
N ALA A 116 1.22 33.22 14.61
CA ALA A 116 0.21 34.07 14.01
C ALA A 116 0.15 35.46 14.67
N ASP A 117 0.34 35.55 15.99
CA ASP A 117 0.41 36.82 16.73
C ASP A 117 1.68 37.60 16.40
N LEU A 118 2.82 36.91 16.24
CA LEU A 118 4.06 37.51 15.74
C LEU A 118 3.88 38.02 14.31
N ALA A 119 3.27 37.22 13.41
CA ALA A 119 2.97 37.65 12.04
C ALA A 119 2.03 38.85 12.00
N ALA A 120 1.05 38.92 12.91
CA ALA A 120 0.13 40.05 13.06
C ALA A 120 0.83 41.35 13.50
N THR A 121 2.09 41.28 13.97
CA THR A 121 2.92 42.47 14.18
C THR A 121 3.57 43.00 12.90
N GLY A 122 3.38 42.37 11.75
CA GLY A 122 4.04 42.76 10.49
C GLY A 122 5.45 42.21 10.33
N LEU A 123 5.89 41.32 11.24
CA LEU A 123 7.11 40.54 11.08
C LEU A 123 6.96 39.58 9.89
N THR A 124 8.05 39.42 9.15
CA THR A 124 8.15 38.50 8.02
C THR A 124 9.25 37.48 8.26
N GLY A 125 9.23 36.37 7.53
CA GLY A 125 10.24 35.31 7.68
C GLY A 125 10.14 34.52 8.98
N LEU A 126 8.94 34.36 9.55
CA LEU A 126 8.72 33.52 10.75
C LEU A 126 8.74 32.03 10.39
N THR A 127 9.89 31.53 9.97
CA THR A 127 10.12 30.17 9.45
C THR A 127 10.60 29.18 10.51
N GLY A 128 11.09 29.68 11.65
CA GLY A 128 11.55 28.91 12.80
C GLY A 128 10.43 28.57 13.79
N THR A 129 10.81 27.95 14.91
CA THR A 129 9.84 27.56 15.95
C THR A 129 9.43 28.74 16.83
N LYS A 130 8.20 28.69 17.33
CA LYS A 130 7.67 29.65 18.32
C LYS A 130 8.63 29.86 19.50
N THR A 131 9.14 28.76 20.06
CA THR A 131 10.06 28.76 21.20
C THR A 131 11.36 29.53 20.92
N ALA A 132 11.97 29.30 19.76
CA ALA A 132 13.25 29.95 19.41
C ALA A 132 13.11 31.48 19.32
N TYR A 133 12.01 31.98 18.74
CA TYR A 133 11.76 33.41 18.68
C TYR A 133 11.48 34.01 20.06
N GLU A 134 10.72 33.31 20.91
CA GLU A 134 10.39 33.79 22.26
C GLU A 134 11.62 33.91 23.16
N GLU A 135 12.46 32.90 23.18
CA GLU A 135 13.68 32.90 23.99
C GLU A 135 14.64 33.99 23.51
N ALA A 136 14.82 34.14 22.19
CA ALA A 136 15.67 35.19 21.63
C ALA A 136 15.16 36.61 21.90
N ILE A 137 13.83 36.83 21.84
CA ILE A 137 13.23 38.13 22.19
C ILE A 137 13.39 38.43 23.69
N ALA A 138 13.30 37.40 24.55
CA ALA A 138 13.48 37.55 25.99
C ALA A 138 14.94 37.85 26.39
N ASP A 139 15.91 37.28 25.68
CA ASP A 139 17.35 37.44 25.97
C ASP A 139 17.98 38.69 25.34
N ALA A 140 17.28 39.36 24.41
CA ALA A 140 17.81 40.52 23.69
C ALA A 140 18.15 41.70 24.61
N SER A 141 19.38 42.23 24.47
CA SER A 141 19.88 43.37 25.23
C SER A 141 20.61 44.37 24.31
N PRO A 142 20.12 45.63 24.18
CA PRO A 142 18.94 46.19 24.85
C PRO A 142 17.63 45.54 24.37
N ALA A 143 16.60 45.56 25.22
CA ALA A 143 15.28 45.04 24.88
C ALA A 143 14.74 45.75 23.62
N PRO A 144 14.17 45.01 22.64
CA PRO A 144 13.75 45.61 21.38
C PRO A 144 12.57 46.55 21.63
N THR A 145 12.58 47.72 20.99
CA THR A 145 11.56 48.78 21.20
C THR A 145 10.80 49.10 19.92
N THR A 146 11.33 48.70 18.77
CA THR A 146 10.74 48.92 17.45
C THR A 146 10.50 47.61 16.70
N LEU A 147 9.64 47.65 15.67
CA LEU A 147 9.42 46.50 14.79
C LEU A 147 10.71 46.09 14.09
N LEU A 148 11.57 47.06 13.77
CA LEU A 148 12.87 46.81 13.14
C LEU A 148 13.80 46.02 14.07
N ASP A 149 13.80 46.32 15.37
CA ASP A 149 14.57 45.57 16.36
C ASP A 149 14.07 44.12 16.45
N LEU A 150 12.73 43.91 16.49
CA LEU A 150 12.15 42.56 16.47
C LEU A 150 12.45 41.81 15.18
N GLN A 151 12.36 42.47 14.02
CA GLN A 151 12.68 41.86 12.73
C GLN A 151 14.15 41.46 12.65
N THR A 152 15.05 42.24 13.28
CA THR A 152 16.47 41.91 13.39
C THR A 152 16.67 40.63 14.19
N ILE A 153 16.02 40.50 15.35
CA ILE A 153 16.07 39.27 16.17
C ILE A 153 15.53 38.06 15.40
N VAL A 154 14.39 38.19 14.71
CA VAL A 154 13.85 37.10 13.88
C VAL A 154 14.84 36.69 12.79
N ASN A 155 15.46 37.65 12.11
CA ASN A 155 16.47 37.38 11.08
C ASN A 155 17.71 36.70 11.67
N GLU A 156 18.17 37.10 12.85
CA GLU A 156 19.30 36.50 13.56
C GLU A 156 19.00 35.06 13.98
N VAL A 157 17.82 34.79 14.54
CA VAL A 157 17.38 33.42 14.89
C VAL A 157 17.35 32.53 13.66
N ASN A 158 16.78 33.01 12.56
CA ASN A 158 16.73 32.27 11.30
C ASN A 158 18.13 32.01 10.72
N THR A 159 18.99 33.01 10.77
CA THR A 159 20.37 32.91 10.29
C THR A 159 21.17 31.94 11.14
N ALA A 160 20.98 31.95 12.46
CA ALA A 160 21.62 31.00 13.37
C ALA A 160 21.15 29.56 13.09
N ALA A 161 19.85 29.35 12.89
CA ALA A 161 19.30 28.03 12.57
C ALA A 161 19.79 27.52 11.19
N LEU A 162 19.82 28.39 10.18
CA LEU A 162 20.42 28.10 8.87
C LEU A 162 21.89 27.72 9.00
N ASN A 163 22.69 28.52 9.71
CA ASN A 163 24.12 28.28 9.90
C ASN A 163 24.37 26.96 10.64
N ALA A 164 23.51 26.58 11.58
CA ALA A 164 23.59 25.29 12.26
C ALA A 164 23.39 24.13 11.28
N ILE A 165 22.37 24.21 10.39
CA ILE A 165 22.14 23.21 9.34
C ILE A 165 23.34 23.11 8.40
N VAL A 166 23.82 24.24 7.88
CA VAL A 166 24.96 24.26 6.94
C VAL A 166 26.23 23.71 7.59
N THR A 167 26.50 24.07 8.85
CA THR A 167 27.67 23.57 9.59
C THR A 167 27.57 22.06 9.84
N ALA A 168 26.40 21.57 10.22
CA ALA A 168 26.16 20.15 10.42
C ALA A 168 26.33 19.36 9.10
N SER A 169 25.81 19.87 7.99
CA SER A 169 26.01 19.26 6.66
C SER A 169 27.46 19.26 6.20
N THR A 170 28.22 20.33 6.43
CA THR A 170 29.61 20.46 5.94
C THR A 170 30.65 19.80 6.86
N ASN A 171 30.31 19.53 8.12
CA ASN A 171 31.16 18.80 9.07
C ASN A 171 30.36 17.83 9.96
N PRO A 172 29.90 16.69 9.40
CA PRO A 172 29.04 15.75 10.11
C PRO A 172 29.67 15.17 11.39
N ALA A 173 31.00 15.08 11.45
CA ALA A 173 31.75 14.54 12.58
C ALA A 173 31.74 15.46 13.82
N ALA A 174 31.55 16.78 13.63
CA ALA A 174 31.56 17.76 14.72
C ALA A 174 30.15 18.29 15.06
N GLY A 175 29.23 18.33 14.09
CA GLY A 175 27.88 18.91 14.24
C GLY A 175 26.71 17.93 14.12
N GLY A 176 26.96 16.65 13.83
CA GLY A 176 25.92 15.70 13.43
C GLY A 176 25.40 15.95 12.01
N THR A 177 24.47 15.12 11.52
CA THR A 177 23.78 15.31 10.23
C THR A 177 22.40 15.91 10.47
N PRO A 178 21.97 16.95 9.71
CA PRO A 178 20.62 17.51 9.87
C PRO A 178 19.54 16.47 9.62
N SER A 179 18.66 16.26 10.60
CA SER A 179 17.51 15.38 10.41
C SER A 179 16.44 16.05 9.54
N LEU A 180 15.52 15.25 8.99
CA LEU A 180 14.33 15.77 8.30
C LEU A 180 13.53 16.75 9.19
N ALA A 181 13.51 16.51 10.50
CA ALA A 181 12.85 17.38 11.47
C ALA A 181 13.57 18.73 11.58
N ASP A 182 14.91 18.75 11.57
CA ASP A 182 15.69 19.98 11.61
C ASP A 182 15.47 20.83 10.35
N LEU A 183 15.47 20.20 9.18
CA LEU A 183 15.18 20.88 7.90
C LEU A 183 13.75 21.45 7.88
N THR A 184 12.77 20.69 8.38
CA THR A 184 11.37 21.15 8.47
C THR A 184 11.21 22.28 9.49
N ALA A 185 11.97 22.25 10.60
CA ALA A 185 11.89 23.23 11.67
C ALA A 185 12.36 24.63 11.27
N VAL A 186 13.18 24.75 10.21
CA VAL A 186 13.56 26.04 9.63
C VAL A 186 12.65 26.49 8.48
N GLY A 187 11.55 25.78 8.25
CA GLY A 187 10.50 26.15 7.30
C GLY A 187 10.73 25.69 5.87
N LEU A 188 11.66 24.75 5.63
CA LEU A 188 11.85 24.17 4.30
C LEU A 188 10.66 23.25 3.94
N THR A 189 10.31 23.26 2.66
CA THR A 189 9.18 22.50 2.10
C THR A 189 9.64 21.52 1.02
N GLY A 190 8.78 20.59 0.60
CA GLY A 190 9.10 19.60 -0.43
C GLY A 190 10.01 18.45 0.04
N LEU A 191 10.23 18.35 1.35
CA LEU A 191 11.10 17.34 1.96
C LEU A 191 10.38 15.98 2.09
N THR A 192 11.09 14.90 1.78
CA THR A 192 10.64 13.52 2.03
C THR A 192 11.67 12.73 2.81
N ALA A 193 11.22 11.77 3.63
CA ALA A 193 12.13 10.92 4.40
C ALA A 193 13.05 10.06 3.51
N ALA A 194 12.58 9.66 2.33
CA ALA A 194 13.37 8.85 1.40
C ALA A 194 14.60 9.61 0.86
N SER A 195 14.46 10.92 0.64
CA SER A 195 15.51 11.77 0.05
C SER A 195 16.34 12.55 1.08
N GLN A 196 16.26 12.20 2.35
CA GLN A 196 17.01 12.91 3.40
C GLN A 196 18.52 12.97 3.09
N THR A 197 19.13 11.84 2.71
CA THR A 197 20.55 11.78 2.38
C THR A 197 20.92 12.64 1.16
N ILE A 198 20.01 12.78 0.20
CA ILE A 198 20.20 13.64 -0.98
C ILE A 198 20.17 15.11 -0.57
N TYR A 199 19.27 15.50 0.33
CA TYR A 199 19.24 16.86 0.86
C TYR A 199 20.53 17.18 1.62
N GLU A 200 21.01 16.26 2.46
CA GLU A 200 22.24 16.44 3.22
C GLU A 200 23.47 16.62 2.30
N GLU A 201 23.62 15.77 1.28
CA GLU A 201 24.70 15.86 0.28
C GLU A 201 24.61 17.18 -0.51
N ALA A 202 23.41 17.56 -0.98
CA ALA A 202 23.20 18.79 -1.74
C ALA A 202 23.54 20.06 -0.94
N ILE A 203 23.22 20.09 0.37
CA ILE A 203 23.58 21.22 1.24
C ILE A 203 25.10 21.27 1.46
N ALA A 204 25.73 20.12 1.69
CA ALA A 204 27.18 20.04 1.91
C ALA A 204 28.00 20.47 0.68
N GLU A 205 27.51 20.14 -0.52
CA GLU A 205 28.16 20.45 -1.80
C GLU A 205 27.76 21.81 -2.39
N ALA A 206 26.84 22.54 -1.75
CA ALA A 206 26.33 23.80 -2.27
C ALA A 206 27.45 24.84 -2.45
N SER A 207 27.60 25.34 -3.68
CA SER A 207 28.54 26.40 -4.03
C SER A 207 27.86 27.48 -4.89
N PRO A 208 27.75 28.73 -4.41
CA PRO A 208 28.19 29.21 -3.09
C PRO A 208 27.37 28.61 -1.93
N THR A 209 27.94 28.63 -0.73
CA THR A 209 27.24 28.21 0.50
C THR A 209 26.02 29.09 0.74
N PRO A 210 24.83 28.52 1.01
CA PRO A 210 23.60 29.30 1.20
C PRO A 210 23.68 30.15 2.47
N THR A 211 23.32 31.43 2.34
CA THR A 211 23.32 32.43 3.43
C THR A 211 21.91 32.89 3.82
N THR A 212 20.90 32.49 3.06
CA THR A 212 19.49 32.73 3.34
C THR A 212 18.66 31.45 3.22
N LEU A 213 17.50 31.39 3.88
CA LEU A 213 16.58 30.25 3.77
C LEU A 213 16.03 30.06 2.35
N ALA A 214 15.90 31.14 1.58
CA ALA A 214 15.46 31.07 0.18
C ALA A 214 16.53 30.41 -0.72
N GLU A 215 17.81 30.72 -0.49
CA GLU A 215 18.93 30.04 -1.15
C GLU A 215 18.97 28.56 -0.75
N LEU A 216 18.81 28.24 0.53
CA LEU A 216 18.75 26.86 1.01
C LEU A 216 17.56 26.09 0.42
N GLN A 217 16.37 26.70 0.33
CA GLN A 217 15.21 26.08 -0.33
C GLN A 217 15.51 25.80 -1.81
N THR A 218 16.21 26.71 -2.50
CA THR A 218 16.63 26.48 -3.90
C THR A 218 17.59 25.29 -4.03
N VAL A 219 18.48 25.08 -3.05
CA VAL A 219 19.35 23.90 -3.01
C VAL A 219 18.52 22.62 -2.84
N ILE A 220 17.56 22.61 -1.90
CA ILE A 220 16.64 21.49 -1.67
C ILE A 220 15.81 21.16 -2.92
N ASP A 221 15.21 22.17 -3.55
CA ASP A 221 14.35 22.00 -4.73
C ASP A 221 15.11 21.38 -5.91
N ARG A 222 16.42 21.63 -6.00
CA ARG A 222 17.30 21.10 -7.05
C ARG A 222 17.95 19.77 -6.69
N ALA A 223 17.91 19.35 -5.43
CA ALA A 223 18.65 18.20 -4.93
C ALA A 223 18.20 16.89 -5.60
N THR A 224 16.90 16.57 -5.57
CA THR A 224 16.35 15.35 -6.19
C THR A 224 16.52 15.32 -7.72
N PRO A 225 16.21 16.40 -8.48
CA PRO A 225 16.51 16.43 -9.92
C PRO A 225 18.00 16.26 -10.24
N ALA A 226 18.90 16.86 -9.47
CA ALA A 226 20.34 16.70 -9.66
C ALA A 226 20.80 15.25 -9.41
N ALA A 227 20.28 14.61 -8.36
CA ALA A 227 20.55 13.21 -8.06
C ALA A 227 20.04 12.27 -9.16
N ILE A 228 18.85 12.53 -9.71
CA ILE A 228 18.32 11.79 -10.87
C ILE A 228 19.24 11.92 -12.09
N ASN A 229 19.67 13.14 -12.42
CA ASN A 229 20.61 13.36 -13.52
C ASN A 229 21.95 12.63 -13.31
N ARG A 230 22.44 12.56 -12.07
CA ARG A 230 23.63 11.78 -11.72
C ARG A 230 23.41 10.28 -11.92
N ILE A 231 22.27 9.73 -11.48
CA ILE A 231 21.90 8.33 -11.70
C ILE A 231 21.90 8.01 -13.21
N VAL A 232 21.23 8.84 -14.02
CA VAL A 232 21.18 8.66 -15.48
C VAL A 232 22.57 8.74 -16.12
N ALA A 233 23.41 9.67 -15.69
CA ALA A 233 24.78 9.80 -16.20
C ALA A 233 25.64 8.57 -15.84
N LEU A 234 25.50 8.03 -14.63
CA LEU A 234 26.21 6.82 -14.19
C LEU A 234 25.71 5.57 -14.95
N SER A 235 24.41 5.47 -15.23
CA SER A 235 23.84 4.38 -16.04
C SER A 235 24.33 4.41 -17.49
N THR A 236 24.47 5.59 -18.10
CA THR A 236 24.89 5.73 -19.50
C THR A 236 26.40 5.62 -19.72
N ASN A 237 27.22 5.85 -18.69
CA ASN A 237 28.68 5.70 -18.77
C ASN A 237 29.27 5.09 -17.47
N PRO A 238 29.11 3.78 -17.25
CA PRO A 238 29.57 3.11 -16.02
C PRO A 238 31.08 3.21 -15.79
N ALA A 239 31.86 3.34 -16.88
CA ALA A 239 33.32 3.33 -16.85
C ALA A 239 33.96 4.62 -16.29
N ALA A 240 33.23 5.75 -16.28
CA ALA A 240 33.78 7.06 -15.92
C ALA A 240 33.47 7.50 -14.47
N GLY A 241 32.59 6.80 -13.75
CA GLY A 241 32.14 7.23 -12.41
C GLY A 241 31.54 6.15 -11.51
N GLY A 242 31.52 4.89 -11.93
CA GLY A 242 30.87 3.78 -11.21
C GLY A 242 29.42 3.55 -11.65
N THR A 243 28.75 2.58 -11.03
CA THR A 243 27.35 2.23 -11.32
C THR A 243 26.40 2.71 -10.20
N PRO A 244 25.17 3.16 -10.52
CA PRO A 244 24.19 3.57 -9.51
C PRO A 244 23.83 2.39 -8.60
N ARG A 245 24.08 2.52 -7.30
CA ARG A 245 23.71 1.48 -6.34
C ARG A 245 22.19 1.48 -6.13
N PHE A 246 21.65 0.35 -5.68
CA PHE A 246 20.24 0.26 -5.27
C PHE A 246 19.86 1.29 -4.17
N ALA A 247 20.83 1.64 -3.32
CA ALA A 247 20.69 2.71 -2.34
C ALA A 247 20.46 4.09 -2.99
N ASP A 248 21.11 4.37 -4.12
CA ASP A 248 20.97 5.65 -4.82
C ASP A 248 19.58 5.74 -5.51
N LEU A 249 19.07 4.61 -6.04
CA LEU A 249 17.71 4.51 -6.59
C LEU A 249 16.63 4.70 -5.51
N THR A 250 16.81 4.09 -4.34
CA THR A 250 15.85 4.26 -3.22
C THR A 250 15.91 5.67 -2.63
N ALA A 251 17.09 6.29 -2.55
CA ALA A 251 17.27 7.64 -2.01
C ALA A 251 16.53 8.72 -2.82
N VAL A 252 16.42 8.58 -4.15
CA VAL A 252 15.61 9.55 -4.95
C VAL A 252 14.09 9.37 -4.77
N GLY A 253 13.66 8.38 -3.99
CA GLY A 253 12.25 8.12 -3.70
C GLY A 253 11.56 7.13 -4.64
N LEU A 254 12.33 6.33 -5.40
CA LEU A 254 11.74 5.27 -6.23
C LEU A 254 11.13 4.17 -5.36
N THR A 255 10.02 3.64 -5.86
CA THR A 255 9.26 2.53 -5.27
C THR A 255 9.21 1.35 -6.25
N ASN A 256 8.71 0.20 -5.80
CA ASN A 256 8.59 -1.03 -6.61
C ASN A 256 9.93 -1.52 -7.19
N LEU A 257 11.04 -1.31 -6.49
CA LEU A 257 12.30 -1.94 -6.87
C LEU A 257 12.27 -3.41 -6.41
N GLU A 258 12.24 -4.33 -7.37
CA GLU A 258 12.11 -5.75 -7.16
C GLU A 258 13.49 -6.43 -7.19
N ALA A 259 13.81 -7.16 -6.13
CA ALA A 259 15.10 -7.85 -6.00
C ALA A 259 15.39 -8.83 -7.16
N ARG A 260 14.35 -9.40 -7.79
CA ARG A 260 14.48 -10.32 -8.93
C ARG A 260 15.01 -9.65 -10.20
N VAL A 261 14.70 -8.38 -10.41
CA VAL A 261 15.13 -7.62 -11.61
C VAL A 261 16.61 -7.27 -11.45
N GLY A 262 17.01 -6.96 -10.22
CA GLY A 262 18.39 -6.68 -9.89
C GLY A 262 18.86 -5.33 -10.41
N GLN A 263 20.03 -4.92 -9.92
CA GLN A 263 20.57 -3.59 -10.17
C GLN A 263 20.95 -3.39 -11.65
N ILE A 264 21.58 -4.39 -12.28
CA ILE A 264 22.07 -4.30 -13.67
C ILE A 264 20.93 -4.04 -14.65
N ALA A 265 19.79 -4.73 -14.52
CA ALA A 265 18.67 -4.55 -15.43
C ALA A 265 18.00 -3.17 -15.27
N TYR A 266 17.99 -2.61 -14.06
CA TYR A 266 17.55 -1.22 -13.87
C TYR A 266 18.50 -0.22 -14.50
N GLU A 267 19.81 -0.44 -14.38
CA GLU A 267 20.82 0.41 -15.01
C GLU A 267 20.69 0.41 -16.53
N GLU A 268 20.56 -0.76 -17.15
CA GLU A 268 20.33 -0.91 -18.58
C GLU A 268 19.03 -0.20 -19.01
N ALA A 269 17.94 -0.42 -18.27
CA ALA A 269 16.66 0.23 -18.59
C ALA A 269 16.72 1.76 -18.48
N ILE A 270 17.49 2.31 -17.54
CA ILE A 270 17.72 3.75 -17.40
C ILE A 270 18.60 4.28 -18.53
N ALA A 271 19.66 3.56 -18.89
CA ALA A 271 20.57 3.94 -19.97
C ALA A 271 19.87 3.95 -21.34
N ASP A 272 18.97 2.99 -21.57
CA ASP A 272 18.22 2.83 -22.82
C ASP A 272 16.97 3.73 -22.92
N ALA A 273 16.61 4.44 -21.83
CA ALA A 273 15.45 5.30 -21.81
C ALA A 273 15.59 6.49 -22.78
N SER A 274 14.63 6.62 -23.70
CA SER A 274 14.56 7.72 -24.66
C SER A 274 13.16 8.36 -24.66
N PRO A 275 13.00 9.64 -24.28
CA PRO A 275 14.04 10.54 -23.76
C PRO A 275 14.57 10.10 -22.39
N ALA A 276 15.78 10.56 -22.04
CA ALA A 276 16.37 10.31 -20.72
C ALA A 276 15.51 10.94 -19.61
N PRO A 277 15.23 10.22 -18.51
CA PRO A 277 14.34 10.72 -17.46
C PRO A 277 15.00 11.87 -16.69
N THR A 278 14.25 12.95 -16.46
CA THR A 278 14.73 14.14 -15.72
C THR A 278 13.96 14.38 -14.43
N THR A 279 12.82 13.71 -14.26
CA THR A 279 11.95 13.79 -13.09
C THR A 279 11.76 12.43 -12.44
N LEU A 280 11.36 12.42 -11.16
CA LEU A 280 11.09 11.18 -10.43
C LEU A 280 9.99 10.35 -11.09
N ALA A 281 8.96 10.99 -11.64
CA ALA A 281 7.85 10.31 -12.32
C ALA A 281 8.30 9.60 -13.61
N GLU A 282 9.15 10.24 -14.42
CA GLU A 282 9.72 9.64 -15.61
C GLU A 282 10.63 8.46 -15.25
N LEU A 283 11.50 8.63 -14.26
CA LEU A 283 12.39 7.56 -13.80
C LEU A 283 11.59 6.38 -13.20
N GLN A 284 10.53 6.64 -12.42
CA GLN A 284 9.64 5.62 -11.90
C GLN A 284 8.95 4.82 -13.02
N THR A 285 8.61 5.48 -14.12
CA THR A 285 8.03 4.82 -15.30
C THR A 285 9.03 3.86 -15.95
N VAL A 286 10.32 4.23 -16.00
CA VAL A 286 11.38 3.35 -16.50
C VAL A 286 11.53 2.11 -15.61
N ILE A 287 11.57 2.29 -14.28
CA ILE A 287 11.64 1.19 -13.31
C ILE A 287 10.45 0.23 -13.45
N ASN A 288 9.23 0.77 -13.52
CA ASN A 288 8.03 -0.05 -13.68
C ASN A 288 8.04 -0.85 -14.99
N ARG A 289 8.58 -0.27 -16.07
CA ARG A 289 8.76 -0.96 -17.36
C ARG A 289 9.78 -2.09 -17.23
N ALA A 290 10.92 -1.85 -16.60
CA ALA A 290 11.94 -2.86 -16.36
C ALA A 290 11.38 -4.07 -15.58
N ASN A 291 10.55 -3.82 -14.56
CA ASN A 291 9.91 -4.89 -13.78
C ASN A 291 9.07 -5.84 -14.63
N THR A 292 8.42 -5.34 -15.68
CA THR A 292 7.50 -6.12 -16.51
C THR A 292 8.15 -6.61 -17.81
N ALA A 293 9.37 -6.19 -18.14
CA ALA A 293 10.01 -6.46 -19.43
C ALA A 293 10.16 -7.97 -19.71
N GLU A 294 10.73 -8.73 -18.79
CA GLU A 294 10.94 -10.18 -18.96
C GLU A 294 9.62 -10.96 -19.00
N LEU A 295 8.64 -10.55 -18.19
CA LEU A 295 7.28 -11.11 -18.22
C LEU A 295 6.66 -10.90 -19.60
N ASN A 296 6.68 -9.66 -20.10
CA ASN A 296 6.12 -9.31 -21.41
C ASN A 296 6.81 -10.06 -22.55
N ALA A 297 8.13 -10.29 -22.43
CA ALA A 297 8.88 -11.10 -23.39
C ALA A 297 8.39 -12.56 -23.40
N ILE A 298 8.18 -13.18 -22.23
CA ILE A 298 7.64 -14.54 -22.10
C ILE A 298 6.23 -14.64 -22.69
N VAL A 299 5.36 -13.67 -22.40
CA VAL A 299 3.99 -13.63 -22.93
C VAL A 299 3.99 -13.46 -24.46
N THR A 300 4.85 -12.60 -24.98
CA THR A 300 5.01 -12.38 -26.43
C THR A 300 5.53 -13.63 -27.13
N ALA A 301 6.54 -14.29 -26.56
CA ALA A 301 7.09 -15.51 -27.11
C ALA A 301 6.09 -16.68 -27.07
N SER A 302 5.23 -16.75 -26.05
CA SER A 302 4.15 -17.75 -25.98
C SER A 302 3.08 -17.51 -27.06
N THR A 303 2.71 -16.26 -27.32
CA THR A 303 1.66 -15.88 -28.28
C THR A 303 2.12 -15.88 -29.74
N ASN A 304 3.42 -15.69 -29.99
CA ASN A 304 4.00 -15.75 -31.33
C ASN A 304 5.35 -16.50 -31.34
N PRO A 305 5.32 -17.84 -31.30
CA PRO A 305 6.53 -18.67 -31.22
C PRO A 305 7.47 -18.52 -32.43
N ALA A 306 6.94 -18.11 -33.58
CA ALA A 306 7.69 -17.96 -34.83
C ALA A 306 8.64 -16.73 -34.83
N THR A 307 8.34 -15.69 -34.04
CA THR A 307 9.17 -14.46 -33.95
C THR A 307 9.80 -14.25 -32.57
N GLY A 308 9.21 -14.78 -31.50
CA GLY A 308 9.67 -14.55 -30.11
C GLY A 308 10.53 -15.67 -29.51
N GLY A 309 10.72 -16.78 -30.23
CA GLY A 309 11.28 -18.00 -29.64
C GLY A 309 10.26 -18.75 -28.76
N THR A 310 10.73 -19.72 -27.98
CA THR A 310 9.88 -20.65 -27.20
C THR A 310 10.30 -20.54 -25.73
N PRO A 311 9.49 -19.94 -24.82
CA PRO A 311 9.85 -19.78 -23.41
C PRO A 311 10.23 -21.09 -22.73
N SER A 312 11.51 -21.23 -22.38
CA SER A 312 11.96 -22.42 -21.65
C SER A 312 11.41 -22.43 -20.22
N LEU A 313 11.34 -23.62 -19.62
CA LEU A 313 11.02 -23.74 -18.18
C LEU A 313 11.98 -22.90 -17.31
N ALA A 314 13.23 -22.76 -17.76
CA ALA A 314 14.24 -21.92 -17.10
C ALA A 314 13.86 -20.43 -17.15
N ASN A 315 13.26 -19.94 -18.25
CA ASN A 315 12.81 -18.56 -18.35
C ASN A 315 11.70 -18.26 -17.34
N LEU A 316 10.73 -19.17 -17.18
CA LEU A 316 9.68 -19.03 -16.16
C LEU A 316 10.28 -18.98 -14.75
N THR A 317 11.21 -19.88 -14.43
CA THR A 317 11.84 -19.87 -13.10
C THR A 317 12.75 -18.66 -12.87
N ALA A 318 13.38 -18.11 -13.91
CA ALA A 318 14.24 -16.94 -13.82
C ALA A 318 13.48 -15.69 -13.34
N ILE A 319 12.21 -15.54 -13.77
CA ILE A 319 11.34 -14.46 -13.30
C ILE A 319 10.64 -14.77 -11.97
N SER A 320 11.14 -15.74 -11.21
CA SER A 320 10.58 -16.20 -9.91
C SER A 320 9.23 -16.93 -9.98
N VAL A 321 8.80 -17.43 -11.14
CA VAL A 321 7.64 -18.33 -11.19
C VAL A 321 8.01 -19.68 -10.58
N THR A 322 7.16 -20.16 -9.68
CA THR A 322 7.35 -21.41 -8.93
C THR A 322 6.47 -22.53 -9.46
N LYS A 323 6.70 -23.77 -9.01
CA LYS A 323 5.96 -24.98 -9.42
C LYS A 323 5.92 -25.20 -10.93
N VAL A 324 6.97 -24.79 -11.63
CA VAL A 324 7.17 -25.13 -13.04
C VAL A 324 7.64 -26.59 -13.10
N LYS A 325 6.85 -27.47 -13.72
CA LYS A 325 7.04 -28.93 -13.63
C LYS A 325 7.43 -29.50 -14.99
N ALA A 326 8.59 -30.16 -15.04
CA ALA A 326 9.11 -30.78 -16.26
C ALA A 326 8.11 -31.75 -16.93
N ARG A 327 7.30 -32.46 -16.13
CA ARG A 327 6.29 -33.41 -16.63
C ARG A 327 5.08 -32.76 -17.31
N VAL A 328 4.76 -31.50 -16.97
CA VAL A 328 3.70 -30.74 -17.64
C VAL A 328 4.20 -30.31 -19.02
N GLY A 329 5.49 -29.98 -19.08
CA GLY A 329 6.21 -29.70 -20.31
C GLY A 329 6.06 -28.24 -20.71
N GLN A 330 7.02 -27.79 -21.53
CA GLN A 330 7.10 -26.41 -21.99
C GLN A 330 5.87 -26.01 -22.83
N ILE A 331 5.53 -26.82 -23.83
CA ILE A 331 4.42 -26.57 -24.77
C ILE A 331 3.10 -26.31 -24.02
N ALA A 332 2.83 -27.09 -22.97
CA ALA A 332 1.62 -26.96 -22.17
C ALA A 332 1.49 -25.59 -21.47
N TYR A 333 2.59 -25.08 -20.93
CA TYR A 333 2.59 -23.76 -20.31
C TYR A 333 2.51 -22.65 -21.34
N GLU A 334 3.16 -22.79 -22.49
CA GLU A 334 3.10 -21.83 -23.59
C GLU A 334 1.68 -21.69 -24.14
N GLU A 335 1.02 -22.80 -24.43
CA GLU A 335 -0.39 -22.81 -24.87
C GLU A 335 -1.28 -22.12 -23.82
N ALA A 336 -1.12 -22.47 -22.54
CA ALA A 336 -1.93 -21.86 -21.47
C ALA A 336 -1.69 -20.36 -21.30
N ILE A 337 -0.46 -19.88 -21.50
CA ILE A 337 -0.14 -18.45 -21.47
C ILE A 337 -0.70 -17.74 -22.70
N ALA A 338 -0.61 -18.36 -23.88
CA ALA A 338 -1.11 -17.80 -25.14
C ALA A 338 -2.64 -17.70 -25.18
N ASP A 339 -3.34 -18.69 -24.61
CA ASP A 339 -4.80 -18.76 -24.57
C ASP A 339 -5.42 -17.90 -23.44
N ALA A 340 -4.59 -17.34 -22.55
CA ALA A 340 -5.06 -16.52 -21.43
C ALA A 340 -5.73 -15.22 -21.93
N ALA A 341 -6.98 -15.00 -21.52
CA ALA A 341 -7.75 -13.81 -21.85
C ALA A 341 -8.33 -13.17 -20.57
N PRO A 342 -7.84 -11.98 -20.13
CA PRO A 342 -6.74 -11.20 -20.73
C PRO A 342 -5.36 -11.86 -20.56
N ALA A 343 -4.40 -11.44 -21.39
CA ALA A 343 -3.00 -11.87 -21.25
C ALA A 343 -2.42 -11.37 -19.90
N PRO A 344 -1.56 -12.17 -19.22
CA PRO A 344 -1.05 -11.79 -17.90
C PRO A 344 -0.10 -10.59 -18.01
N THR A 345 -0.28 -9.61 -17.13
CA THR A 345 0.53 -8.38 -17.05
C THR A 345 1.34 -8.30 -15.76
N THR A 346 1.09 -9.20 -14.82
CA THR A 346 1.80 -9.32 -13.56
C THR A 346 2.32 -10.74 -13.33
N LEU A 347 3.36 -10.87 -12.50
CA LEU A 347 3.90 -12.17 -12.10
C LEU A 347 2.85 -13.04 -11.39
N ALA A 348 1.94 -12.42 -10.62
CA ALA A 348 0.87 -13.13 -9.91
C ALA A 348 -0.14 -13.77 -10.87
N GLU A 349 -0.53 -13.05 -11.93
CA GLU A 349 -1.41 -13.58 -12.98
C GLU A 349 -0.74 -14.74 -13.73
N LEU A 350 0.55 -14.59 -14.08
CA LEU A 350 1.30 -15.67 -14.71
C LEU A 350 1.43 -16.90 -13.79
N GLN A 351 1.73 -16.71 -12.51
CA GLN A 351 1.79 -17.80 -11.54
C GLN A 351 0.44 -18.53 -11.43
N ALA A 352 -0.68 -17.81 -11.50
CA ALA A 352 -2.01 -18.42 -11.48
C ALA A 352 -2.26 -19.29 -12.71
N ILE A 353 -1.81 -18.87 -13.91
CA ILE A 353 -1.88 -19.67 -15.14
C ILE A 353 -1.08 -20.97 -15.00
N ILE A 354 0.15 -20.89 -14.48
CA ILE A 354 1.02 -22.06 -14.26
C ILE A 354 0.39 -23.02 -13.24
N ASP A 355 -0.15 -22.51 -12.13
CA ASP A 355 -0.82 -23.30 -11.11
C ASP A 355 -2.08 -23.98 -11.67
N ALA A 356 -2.89 -23.27 -12.45
CA ALA A 356 -4.06 -23.85 -13.13
C ALA A 356 -3.66 -24.94 -14.13
N THR A 357 -2.61 -24.70 -14.92
CA THR A 357 -2.08 -25.68 -15.89
C THR A 357 -1.61 -26.94 -15.18
N ASN A 358 -0.90 -26.80 -14.05
CA ASN A 358 -0.50 -27.93 -13.21
C ASN A 358 -1.69 -28.77 -12.75
N VAL A 359 -2.81 -28.14 -12.37
CA VAL A 359 -4.05 -28.84 -12.00
C VAL A 359 -4.63 -29.57 -13.19
N VAL A 360 -4.71 -28.94 -14.36
CA VAL A 360 -5.22 -29.58 -15.59
C VAL A 360 -4.40 -30.81 -15.97
N TYR A 361 -3.07 -30.72 -15.91
CA TYR A 361 -2.17 -31.82 -16.27
C TYR A 361 -2.02 -32.90 -15.19
N SER A 362 -2.57 -32.66 -13.99
CA SER A 362 -2.70 -33.68 -12.94
C SER A 362 -3.84 -34.67 -13.20
N ARG A 363 -4.73 -34.37 -14.15
CA ARG A 363 -5.85 -35.22 -14.60
C ARG A 363 -5.50 -35.99 -15.86
N ASP A 364 -6.18 -37.12 -16.06
CA ASP A 364 -6.20 -37.80 -17.34
C ASP A 364 -7.01 -36.96 -18.35
N ARG A 365 -6.36 -36.68 -19.48
CA ARG A 365 -6.90 -35.94 -20.63
C ARG A 365 -6.85 -36.77 -21.91
N THR A 366 -6.30 -37.97 -21.83
CA THR A 366 -6.01 -38.87 -22.95
C THR A 366 -7.06 -39.96 -23.10
N THR A 367 -7.69 -40.37 -22.00
CA THR A 367 -8.78 -41.32 -22.03
C THR A 367 -10.05 -40.63 -22.54
N ALA A 368 -10.64 -41.15 -23.62
CA ALA A 368 -11.87 -40.58 -24.15
C ALA A 368 -13.02 -40.71 -23.14
N VAL A 369 -13.80 -39.64 -23.00
CA VAL A 369 -14.95 -39.56 -22.11
C VAL A 369 -16.21 -39.95 -22.87
N VAL A 370 -16.77 -41.11 -22.55
CA VAL A 370 -18.03 -41.59 -23.11
C VAL A 370 -18.93 -42.02 -21.96
N GLU A 371 -20.14 -41.44 -21.94
CA GLU A 371 -21.13 -41.66 -20.90
C GLU A 371 -21.79 -43.03 -21.03
N LEU A 372 -21.81 -43.78 -19.93
CA LEU A 372 -22.55 -45.01 -19.78
C LEU A 372 -23.42 -44.91 -18.53
N THR A 373 -24.74 -44.95 -18.71
CA THR A 373 -25.66 -45.04 -17.56
C THR A 373 -25.57 -46.45 -16.99
N GLY A 374 -25.09 -46.55 -15.76
CA GLY A 374 -24.97 -47.81 -15.03
C GLY A 374 -26.33 -48.32 -14.56
N PRO A 375 -26.42 -49.61 -14.16
CA PRO A 375 -27.64 -50.19 -13.64
C PRO A 375 -28.09 -49.58 -12.30
N ASP A 376 -27.21 -48.83 -11.63
CA ASP A 376 -27.49 -48.07 -10.43
C ASP A 376 -28.10 -46.68 -10.71
N GLY A 377 -28.37 -46.36 -11.99
CA GLY A 377 -28.95 -45.09 -12.43
C GLY A 377 -27.96 -43.93 -12.51
N ARG A 378 -26.67 -44.15 -12.22
CA ARG A 378 -25.62 -43.12 -12.29
C ARG A 378 -24.89 -43.17 -13.62
N VAL A 379 -24.24 -42.06 -13.98
CA VAL A 379 -23.46 -41.96 -15.21
C VAL A 379 -21.98 -42.22 -14.91
N TRP A 380 -21.44 -43.24 -15.55
CA TRP A 380 -20.04 -43.67 -15.45
C TRP A 380 -19.32 -43.45 -16.78
N MET A 381 -17.99 -43.46 -16.76
CA MET A 381 -17.23 -43.66 -17.99
C MET A 381 -17.37 -45.11 -18.48
N ASP A 382 -17.57 -45.31 -19.78
CA ASP A 382 -17.67 -46.64 -20.39
C ASP A 382 -16.37 -47.47 -20.35
N ARG A 383 -15.24 -46.87 -19.97
CA ARG A 383 -13.92 -47.51 -19.83
C ARG A 383 -13.18 -47.14 -18.54
N ASN A 384 -12.20 -47.96 -18.17
CA ASN A 384 -11.27 -47.64 -17.08
C ASN A 384 -10.37 -46.48 -17.52
N LEU A 385 -9.93 -45.68 -16.56
CA LEU A 385 -8.97 -44.61 -16.81
C LEU A 385 -7.66 -45.18 -17.37
N GLY A 386 -7.15 -44.60 -18.45
CA GLY A 386 -5.99 -45.08 -19.22
C GLY A 386 -6.31 -46.08 -20.34
N ALA A 387 -7.56 -46.54 -20.48
CA ALA A 387 -7.95 -47.51 -21.49
C ALA A 387 -8.13 -46.86 -22.87
N THR A 388 -7.71 -47.54 -23.94
CA THR A 388 -7.83 -47.00 -25.31
C THR A 388 -9.23 -47.15 -25.87
N HIS A 389 -10.04 -48.08 -25.36
CA HIS A 389 -11.45 -48.27 -25.75
C HIS A 389 -12.28 -48.93 -24.63
N ALA A 390 -13.61 -48.95 -24.84
CA ALA A 390 -14.54 -49.71 -24.01
C ALA A 390 -14.26 -51.22 -24.13
N ALA A 391 -14.42 -51.95 -23.02
CA ALA A 391 -14.09 -53.37 -22.98
C ALA A 391 -15.05 -54.22 -23.81
N THR A 392 -14.49 -55.04 -24.71
CA THR A 392 -15.25 -55.99 -25.53
C THR A 392 -15.34 -57.38 -24.89
N SER A 393 -14.39 -57.70 -24.00
CA SER A 393 -14.40 -58.91 -23.16
C SER A 393 -13.73 -58.64 -21.80
N ARG A 394 -13.88 -59.56 -20.84
CA ARG A 394 -13.21 -59.45 -19.53
C ARG A 394 -11.69 -59.44 -19.64
N SER A 395 -11.13 -60.12 -20.64
CA SER A 395 -9.69 -60.28 -20.86
C SER A 395 -9.12 -59.29 -21.89
N ASP A 396 -9.88 -58.25 -22.21
CA ASP A 396 -9.50 -57.23 -23.19
C ASP A 396 -8.39 -56.32 -22.64
N VAL A 397 -7.14 -56.65 -23.00
CA VAL A 397 -5.94 -56.00 -22.45
C VAL A 397 -5.90 -54.50 -22.74
N ALA A 398 -6.39 -54.07 -23.90
CA ALA A 398 -6.42 -52.67 -24.29
C ALA A 398 -7.48 -51.85 -23.51
N ALA A 399 -8.48 -52.53 -22.96
CA ALA A 399 -9.51 -51.94 -22.11
C ALA A 399 -9.17 -51.94 -20.60
N TYR A 400 -8.08 -52.58 -20.18
CA TYR A 400 -7.72 -52.71 -18.76
C TYR A 400 -7.49 -51.36 -18.07
N GLY A 401 -6.98 -50.37 -18.80
CA GLY A 401 -6.58 -49.09 -18.25
C GLY A 401 -5.34 -49.15 -17.37
N ASP A 402 -5.04 -48.01 -16.75
CA ASP A 402 -3.90 -47.77 -15.89
C ASP A 402 -4.18 -48.13 -14.42
N LEU A 403 -3.13 -48.21 -13.61
CA LEU A 403 -3.15 -48.69 -12.23
C LEU A 403 -2.60 -47.64 -11.26
N TYR A 404 -3.50 -46.87 -10.66
CA TYR A 404 -3.19 -45.72 -9.82
C TYR A 404 -2.91 -46.14 -8.38
N GLN A 405 -2.00 -45.43 -7.71
CA GLN A 405 -1.86 -45.46 -6.25
C GLN A 405 -2.87 -44.49 -5.64
N TRP A 406 -3.52 -44.90 -4.55
CA TRP A 406 -4.63 -44.14 -3.99
C TRP A 406 -4.22 -42.73 -3.56
N GLY A 407 -4.98 -41.71 -3.95
CA GLY A 407 -4.71 -40.31 -3.63
C GLY A 407 -3.63 -39.64 -4.50
N ARG A 408 -2.97 -40.38 -5.39
CA ARG A 408 -1.94 -39.83 -6.27
C ARG A 408 -2.57 -39.36 -7.58
N HIS A 409 -2.22 -38.16 -8.01
CA HIS A 409 -2.66 -37.64 -9.31
C HIS A 409 -1.96 -38.36 -10.46
N LYS A 410 -2.40 -38.13 -11.70
CA LYS A 410 -1.71 -38.63 -12.89
C LYS A 410 -0.33 -37.98 -13.00
N ASP A 411 0.72 -38.79 -13.00
CA ASP A 411 2.12 -38.33 -13.12
C ASP A 411 3.03 -39.32 -13.86
N GLY A 412 2.46 -40.41 -14.40
CA GLY A 412 3.16 -41.48 -15.07
C GLY A 412 3.30 -42.75 -14.23
N HIS A 413 3.13 -42.68 -12.90
CA HIS A 413 3.19 -43.88 -12.05
C HIS A 413 2.13 -44.91 -12.40
N GLU A 414 0.98 -44.44 -12.84
CA GLU A 414 -0.18 -45.27 -13.14
C GLU A 414 0.05 -46.21 -14.32
N LYS A 415 0.99 -45.84 -15.21
CA LYS A 415 1.25 -46.59 -16.42
C LYS A 415 1.77 -47.97 -16.07
N ARG A 416 1.25 -49.00 -16.75
CA ARG A 416 1.73 -50.39 -16.59
C ARG A 416 3.20 -50.57 -16.99
N THR A 417 3.76 -49.62 -17.74
CA THR A 417 5.18 -49.57 -18.13
C THR A 417 6.05 -48.75 -17.17
N SER A 418 5.48 -48.15 -16.12
CA SER A 418 6.22 -47.30 -15.19
C SER A 418 7.23 -48.11 -14.38
N THR A 419 8.41 -47.56 -14.18
CA THR A 419 9.45 -48.15 -13.33
C THR A 419 9.04 -48.13 -11.86
N VAL A 420 9.78 -48.84 -11.02
CA VAL A 420 9.52 -48.96 -9.58
C VAL A 420 10.59 -48.28 -8.74
N ILE A 421 10.20 -47.73 -7.59
CA ILE A 421 11.10 -47.21 -6.55
C ILE A 421 10.58 -47.63 -5.17
N SER A 422 11.45 -47.74 -4.17
CA SER A 422 11.06 -48.09 -2.78
C SER A 422 11.05 -46.90 -1.83
N THR A 423 11.42 -45.70 -2.28
CA THR A 423 11.41 -44.49 -1.45
C THR A 423 10.00 -43.90 -1.46
N GLN A 424 9.39 -43.76 -0.28
CA GLN A 424 8.10 -43.09 -0.13
C GLN A 424 8.23 -41.59 -0.38
N ALA A 425 7.22 -41.00 -1.00
CA ALA A 425 7.17 -39.55 -1.21
C ALA A 425 6.88 -38.81 0.10
N THR A 426 7.48 -37.65 0.30
CA THR A 426 7.27 -36.81 1.49
C THR A 426 6.19 -35.73 1.29
N THR A 427 5.73 -35.54 0.05
CA THR A 427 4.74 -34.54 -0.37
C THR A 427 3.57 -35.21 -1.10
N ALA A 428 2.51 -34.44 -1.37
CA ALA A 428 1.36 -34.90 -2.15
C ALA A 428 1.67 -35.11 -3.66
N ASP A 429 2.83 -34.65 -4.13
CA ASP A 429 3.31 -34.76 -5.51
C ASP A 429 4.77 -35.22 -5.50
N PRO A 430 5.06 -36.48 -5.87
CA PRO A 430 6.43 -37.02 -5.87
C PRO A 430 7.38 -36.44 -6.92
N GLU A 431 6.87 -35.63 -7.85
CA GLU A 431 7.64 -35.05 -8.96
C GLU A 431 8.32 -36.06 -9.90
N HIS A 432 7.88 -37.32 -9.88
CA HIS A 432 8.36 -38.37 -10.80
C HIS A 432 7.26 -39.37 -11.15
N GLY A 433 7.37 -40.05 -12.28
CA GLY A 433 6.42 -41.08 -12.72
C GLY A 433 6.69 -42.50 -12.21
N ASN A 434 7.53 -42.70 -11.20
CA ASN A 434 7.82 -44.04 -10.68
C ASN A 434 6.69 -44.54 -9.75
N PHE A 435 6.38 -45.84 -9.83
CA PHE A 435 5.49 -46.52 -8.88
C PHE A 435 6.24 -46.86 -7.59
N ILE A 436 5.62 -46.59 -6.43
CA ILE A 436 6.30 -46.67 -5.14
C ILE A 436 5.95 -48.00 -4.45
N LYS A 437 6.91 -48.93 -4.42
CA LYS A 437 6.77 -50.27 -3.83
C LYS A 437 7.45 -50.41 -2.47
N HIS A 438 6.81 -49.97 -1.39
CA HIS A 438 7.42 -49.99 -0.05
C HIS A 438 6.46 -50.47 1.04
N ALA A 439 5.69 -49.56 1.61
CA ALA A 439 4.79 -49.80 2.72
C ALA A 439 3.33 -49.75 2.26
N SER A 440 2.39 -49.91 3.19
CA SER A 440 0.97 -49.82 2.88
C SER A 440 0.52 -48.47 2.31
N ASN A 441 1.30 -47.41 2.51
CA ASN A 441 1.08 -46.08 1.93
C ASN A 441 2.29 -45.65 1.11
N TRP A 442 2.08 -44.99 -0.02
CA TRP A 442 3.15 -44.62 -0.96
C TRP A 442 3.85 -43.34 -0.51
N THR A 443 3.28 -42.66 0.47
CA THR A 443 3.75 -41.37 0.99
C THR A 443 3.78 -41.35 2.51
N THR A 444 4.67 -40.52 3.05
CA THR A 444 4.72 -40.11 4.46
C THR A 444 4.08 -38.73 4.70
N PHE A 445 3.48 -38.14 3.67
CA PHE A 445 2.77 -36.86 3.75
C PHE A 445 1.64 -36.94 4.78
N ALA A 446 1.72 -36.09 5.81
CA ALA A 446 0.85 -36.13 6.98
C ALA A 446 -0.65 -36.05 6.62
N ASN A 447 -0.99 -35.27 5.60
CA ASN A 447 -2.38 -35.06 5.17
C ASN A 447 -2.77 -35.96 4.00
N SER A 448 -2.13 -37.13 3.83
CA SER A 448 -2.43 -38.03 2.71
C SER A 448 -3.89 -38.48 2.65
N SER A 449 -4.66 -38.44 3.75
CA SER A 449 -6.10 -38.74 3.76
C SER A 449 -6.98 -37.63 3.14
N THR A 450 -6.44 -36.44 2.90
CA THR A 450 -7.15 -35.36 2.17
C THR A 450 -7.10 -35.53 0.66
N LEU A 451 -6.24 -36.44 0.17
CA LEU A 451 -6.11 -36.72 -1.25
C LEU A 451 -7.40 -37.40 -1.78
N TRP A 452 -7.78 -37.06 -3.01
CA TRP A 452 -9.05 -37.39 -3.64
C TRP A 452 -10.30 -36.89 -2.90
N GLN A 453 -10.14 -36.08 -1.85
CA GLN A 453 -11.26 -35.36 -1.22
C GLN A 453 -11.43 -34.00 -1.89
N GLY A 454 -12.67 -33.59 -2.14
CA GLY A 454 -12.95 -32.29 -2.77
C GLY A 454 -12.24 -32.10 -4.13
N ASN A 455 -12.02 -33.18 -4.87
CA ASN A 455 -11.32 -33.24 -6.15
C ASN A 455 -9.79 -32.98 -6.11
N LEU A 456 -9.17 -32.89 -4.93
CA LEU A 456 -7.70 -32.78 -4.81
C LEU A 456 -7.01 -34.01 -5.37
N ASN A 457 -6.02 -33.85 -6.27
CA ASN A 457 -5.30 -34.94 -6.94
C ASN A 457 -6.19 -35.94 -7.70
N ASP A 458 -7.46 -35.62 -7.95
CA ASP A 458 -8.37 -36.53 -8.65
C ASP A 458 -7.87 -36.73 -10.10
N PRO A 459 -7.54 -37.96 -10.52
CA PRO A 459 -7.01 -38.22 -11.86
C PRO A 459 -8.11 -38.24 -12.94
N CYS A 460 -9.39 -38.24 -12.59
CA CYS A 460 -10.47 -38.30 -13.57
C CYS A 460 -10.56 -37.02 -14.42
N PRO A 461 -11.03 -37.12 -15.68
CA PRO A 461 -11.30 -35.97 -16.54
C PRO A 461 -12.22 -34.94 -15.89
N VAL A 462 -12.16 -33.69 -16.36
CA VAL A 462 -13.04 -32.62 -15.87
C VAL A 462 -14.52 -33.02 -16.01
N GLY A 463 -15.31 -32.77 -14.97
CA GLY A 463 -16.72 -33.20 -14.88
C GLY A 463 -16.91 -34.61 -14.31
N TYR A 464 -15.82 -35.35 -14.08
CA TYR A 464 -15.81 -36.67 -13.48
C TYR A 464 -14.89 -36.72 -12.26
N ARG A 465 -15.11 -37.73 -11.42
CA ARG A 465 -14.34 -37.98 -10.20
C ARG A 465 -14.15 -39.46 -9.91
N VAL A 466 -13.24 -39.76 -8.98
CA VAL A 466 -13.11 -41.11 -8.40
C VAL A 466 -14.38 -41.42 -7.57
N PRO A 467 -15.02 -42.60 -7.76
CA PRO A 467 -16.26 -42.94 -7.07
C PRO A 467 -16.08 -43.18 -5.57
N THR A 468 -17.10 -42.91 -4.78
CA THR A 468 -17.12 -43.20 -3.33
C THR A 468 -17.44 -44.67 -3.05
N GLU A 469 -17.21 -45.12 -1.81
CA GLU A 469 -17.50 -46.50 -1.39
C GLU A 469 -19.00 -46.80 -1.51
N ALA A 470 -19.85 -45.83 -1.19
CA ALA A 470 -21.30 -45.93 -1.32
C ALA A 470 -21.72 -46.16 -2.78
N GLU A 471 -21.10 -45.45 -3.72
CA GLU A 471 -21.39 -45.58 -5.16
C GLU A 471 -20.90 -46.91 -5.72
N LEU A 472 -19.68 -47.34 -5.36
CA LEU A 472 -19.19 -48.66 -5.76
C LEU A 472 -20.01 -49.80 -5.13
N THR A 473 -20.51 -49.60 -3.91
CA THR A 473 -21.40 -50.57 -3.25
C THR A 473 -22.74 -50.67 -3.98
N ALA A 474 -23.32 -49.54 -4.40
CA ALA A 474 -24.55 -49.49 -5.19
C ALA A 474 -24.36 -50.15 -6.56
N LEU A 475 -23.24 -49.86 -7.25
CA LEU A 475 -22.89 -50.52 -8.51
C LEU A 475 -22.78 -52.04 -8.34
N ARG A 476 -22.02 -52.50 -7.34
CA ARG A 476 -21.80 -53.92 -7.05
C ARG A 476 -23.10 -54.68 -6.75
N ALA A 477 -24.08 -54.03 -6.11
CA ALA A 477 -25.37 -54.67 -5.82
C ALA A 477 -26.11 -55.13 -7.10
N ASN A 478 -25.75 -54.59 -8.26
CA ASN A 478 -26.30 -54.97 -9.56
C ASN A 478 -25.48 -56.06 -10.28
N PHE A 479 -24.41 -56.59 -9.68
CA PHE A 479 -23.64 -57.68 -10.29
C PHE A 479 -24.42 -58.99 -10.13
N ASN A 480 -24.96 -59.50 -11.23
CA ASN A 480 -25.70 -60.75 -11.26
C ASN A 480 -25.11 -61.73 -12.30
N PRO A 481 -24.41 -62.79 -11.87
CA PRO A 481 -24.04 -63.13 -10.48
C PRO A 481 -23.00 -62.15 -9.90
N ASN A 482 -22.84 -62.12 -8.56
CA ASN A 482 -21.90 -61.20 -7.88
C ASN A 482 -20.42 -61.60 -8.08
N ASN A 483 -19.92 -61.51 -9.31
CA ASN A 483 -18.58 -61.88 -9.72
C ASN A 483 -18.13 -61.07 -10.95
N THR A 484 -17.03 -61.48 -11.58
CA THR A 484 -16.47 -60.82 -12.77
C THR A 484 -17.41 -60.84 -13.99
N ASP A 485 -18.25 -61.88 -14.15
CA ASP A 485 -19.25 -61.94 -15.22
C ASP A 485 -20.38 -60.92 -15.01
N GLY A 486 -20.90 -60.83 -13.78
CA GLY A 486 -21.91 -59.82 -13.43
C GLY A 486 -21.38 -58.40 -13.54
N ALA A 487 -20.14 -58.16 -13.12
CA ALA A 487 -19.49 -56.84 -13.25
C ALA A 487 -19.29 -56.44 -14.71
N PHE A 488 -18.89 -57.39 -15.57
CA PHE A 488 -18.74 -57.15 -17.00
C PHE A 488 -20.10 -56.91 -17.67
N THR A 489 -21.14 -57.61 -17.24
CA THR A 489 -22.51 -57.40 -17.74
C THR A 489 -23.05 -56.02 -17.32
N ALA A 490 -22.82 -55.63 -16.06
CA ALA A 490 -23.33 -54.40 -15.48
C ALA A 490 -22.69 -53.13 -16.08
N LEU A 491 -21.36 -53.09 -16.18
CA LEU A 491 -20.65 -51.85 -16.57
C LEU A 491 -19.39 -52.11 -17.41
N LYS A 492 -19.29 -53.29 -18.06
CA LYS A 492 -18.14 -53.66 -18.90
C LYS A 492 -16.80 -53.50 -18.17
N ILE A 493 -16.75 -53.87 -16.90
CA ILE A 493 -15.52 -53.81 -16.10
C ILE A 493 -14.64 -55.01 -16.47
N PRO A 494 -13.43 -54.80 -17.02
CA PRO A 494 -12.54 -55.89 -17.37
C PRO A 494 -11.76 -56.41 -16.17
N SER A 495 -11.22 -57.62 -16.30
CA SER A 495 -10.35 -58.26 -15.30
C SER A 495 -8.91 -57.74 -15.38
N SER A 496 -8.73 -56.47 -15.04
CA SER A 496 -7.48 -55.71 -15.24
C SER A 496 -6.31 -56.11 -14.31
N GLY A 497 -6.58 -56.93 -13.28
CA GLY A 497 -5.64 -57.21 -12.20
C GLY A 497 -5.25 -55.95 -11.42
N PHE A 498 -4.19 -56.06 -10.63
CA PHE A 498 -3.60 -54.94 -9.89
C PHE A 498 -2.06 -55.01 -9.87
N ARG A 499 -1.41 -53.94 -9.42
CA ARG A 499 0.04 -53.89 -9.18
C ARG A 499 0.35 -53.91 -7.68
N HIS A 500 1.10 -54.92 -7.25
CA HIS A 500 1.33 -55.21 -5.83
C HIS A 500 2.26 -54.20 -5.15
N TYR A 501 1.89 -53.73 -3.96
CA TYR A 501 2.54 -52.58 -3.33
C TYR A 501 3.93 -52.84 -2.71
N THR A 502 4.35 -54.09 -2.51
CA THR A 502 5.72 -54.38 -2.01
C THR A 502 6.64 -54.93 -3.09
N THR A 503 6.09 -55.63 -4.08
CA THR A 503 6.86 -56.33 -5.11
C THR A 503 6.86 -55.56 -6.43
N GLY A 504 5.87 -54.70 -6.67
CA GLY A 504 5.66 -54.00 -7.95
C GLY A 504 5.17 -54.90 -9.08
N GLN A 505 4.88 -56.18 -8.80
CA GLN A 505 4.42 -57.16 -9.78
C GLN A 505 2.94 -56.98 -10.12
N PHE A 506 2.56 -57.32 -11.35
CA PHE A 506 1.16 -57.38 -11.76
C PHE A 506 0.56 -58.74 -11.39
N LEU A 507 -0.50 -58.74 -10.61
CA LEU A 507 -1.17 -59.95 -10.13
C LEU A 507 -2.61 -60.00 -10.62
N HIS A 508 -3.13 -61.22 -10.80
CA HIS A 508 -4.52 -61.51 -11.22
C HIS A 508 -4.99 -60.84 -12.53
N VAL A 509 -4.05 -60.43 -13.38
CA VAL A 509 -4.37 -59.90 -14.73
C VAL A 509 -5.13 -60.97 -15.51
N GLY A 510 -6.21 -60.56 -16.19
CA GLY A 510 -7.13 -61.44 -16.91
C GLY A 510 -8.08 -62.26 -16.02
N ASN A 511 -7.91 -62.22 -14.70
CA ASN A 511 -8.69 -63.04 -13.78
C ASN A 511 -9.65 -62.19 -12.93
N TYR A 512 -9.14 -61.14 -12.27
CA TYR A 512 -9.92 -60.30 -11.34
C TYR A 512 -9.86 -58.82 -11.74
N GLY A 513 -10.87 -58.06 -11.33
CA GLY A 513 -10.94 -56.60 -11.48
C GLY A 513 -10.83 -55.90 -10.13
N TYR A 514 -10.30 -54.68 -10.12
CA TYR A 514 -10.13 -53.89 -8.90
C TYR A 514 -10.40 -52.42 -9.21
N LEU A 515 -11.26 -51.79 -8.43
CA LEU A 515 -11.58 -50.37 -8.57
C LEU A 515 -11.28 -49.61 -7.28
N TRP A 516 -10.54 -48.52 -7.40
CA TRP A 516 -10.38 -47.59 -6.28
C TRP A 516 -11.68 -46.84 -5.97
N SER A 517 -11.90 -46.61 -4.68
CA SER A 517 -12.80 -45.58 -4.20
C SER A 517 -12.03 -44.35 -3.73
N SER A 518 -12.63 -43.16 -3.78
CA SER A 518 -12.15 -41.96 -3.06
C SER A 518 -12.36 -42.02 -1.55
N THR A 519 -13.08 -43.02 -1.01
CA THR A 519 -13.36 -43.11 0.42
C THR A 519 -12.14 -43.61 1.21
N VAL A 520 -11.76 -42.84 2.24
CA VAL A 520 -10.71 -43.20 3.20
C VAL A 520 -11.19 -44.31 4.14
N SER A 521 -10.34 -45.29 4.43
CA SER A 521 -10.62 -46.30 5.45
C SER A 521 -10.35 -45.75 6.85
N THR A 522 -11.08 -46.27 7.84
CA THR A 522 -10.76 -46.07 9.25
C THR A 522 -9.49 -46.82 9.66
N THR A 523 -9.08 -47.83 8.89
CA THR A 523 -7.80 -48.52 9.08
C THR A 523 -6.65 -47.65 8.57
N ALA A 524 -5.66 -47.41 9.42
CA ALA A 524 -4.50 -46.57 9.10
C ALA A 524 -3.80 -47.02 7.79
N ASN A 525 -3.40 -46.05 6.97
CA ASN A 525 -2.69 -46.25 5.69
C ASN A 525 -3.46 -47.06 4.63
N LYS A 526 -4.79 -47.16 4.77
CA LYS A 526 -5.65 -47.85 3.81
C LYS A 526 -6.77 -46.95 3.30
N SER A 527 -7.35 -47.35 2.19
CA SER A 527 -8.51 -46.74 1.58
C SER A 527 -9.42 -47.81 0.98
N LYS A 528 -10.65 -47.44 0.64
CA LYS A 528 -11.66 -48.39 0.17
C LYS A 528 -11.40 -48.77 -1.29
N SER A 529 -11.49 -50.07 -1.59
CA SER A 529 -11.48 -50.59 -2.96
C SER A 529 -12.62 -51.58 -3.16
N LEU A 530 -13.08 -51.72 -4.40
CA LEU A 530 -13.97 -52.80 -4.82
C LEU A 530 -13.12 -53.89 -5.47
N ASP A 531 -13.10 -55.08 -4.86
CA ASP A 531 -12.47 -56.27 -5.43
C ASP A 531 -13.54 -57.10 -6.15
N ILE A 532 -13.29 -57.35 -7.44
CA ILE A 532 -14.20 -58.04 -8.34
C ILE A 532 -13.59 -59.41 -8.67
N ALA A 533 -13.98 -60.41 -7.89
CA ALA A 533 -13.45 -61.77 -7.94
C ALA A 533 -14.44 -62.76 -8.56
N ASN A 534 -13.96 -63.94 -8.96
CA ASN A 534 -14.80 -64.96 -9.63
C ASN A 534 -15.86 -65.60 -8.71
N GLN A 535 -15.64 -65.59 -7.39
CA GLN A 535 -16.51 -66.26 -6.40
C GLN A 535 -17.09 -65.29 -5.36
N GLY A 536 -17.23 -64.00 -5.70
CA GLY A 536 -17.83 -63.02 -4.80
C GLY A 536 -17.09 -61.68 -4.80
N SER A 537 -17.71 -60.65 -5.37
CA SER A 537 -17.18 -59.28 -5.32
C SER A 537 -17.60 -58.57 -4.03
N LYS A 538 -16.71 -57.73 -3.45
CA LYS A 538 -16.98 -56.97 -2.21
C LYS A 538 -16.01 -55.79 -2.03
N MET A 539 -16.38 -54.87 -1.13
CA MET A 539 -15.51 -53.77 -0.71
C MET A 539 -14.43 -54.25 0.28
N TYR A 540 -13.24 -53.66 0.22
CA TYR A 540 -12.10 -53.95 1.08
C TYR A 540 -11.38 -52.70 1.56
N ASP A 541 -10.66 -52.84 2.68
CA ASP A 541 -9.64 -51.90 3.11
C ASP A 541 -8.29 -52.27 2.47
N SER A 542 -7.88 -51.50 1.47
CA SER A 542 -6.69 -51.76 0.67
C SER A 542 -5.57 -50.76 0.98
N PRO A 543 -4.31 -51.23 1.17
CA PRO A 543 -3.11 -50.40 1.14
C PRO A 543 -3.14 -49.36 0.01
N ARG A 544 -2.95 -48.09 0.35
CA ARG A 544 -2.94 -46.96 -0.60
C ARG A 544 -1.86 -47.08 -1.67
N SER A 545 -0.80 -47.84 -1.41
CA SER A 545 0.29 -48.11 -2.37
C SER A 545 -0.06 -49.15 -3.44
N TYR A 546 -1.21 -49.82 -3.38
CA TYR A 546 -1.62 -50.70 -4.48
C TYR A 546 -1.88 -49.90 -5.76
N GLY A 547 -1.49 -50.44 -6.91
CA GLY A 547 -1.92 -49.94 -8.21
C GLY A 547 -3.24 -50.59 -8.60
N LEU A 548 -4.37 -49.88 -8.44
CA LEU A 548 -5.70 -50.37 -8.86
C LEU A 548 -6.27 -49.47 -9.95
N SER A 549 -7.19 -50.03 -10.74
CA SER A 549 -7.87 -49.27 -11.81
C SER A 549 -8.85 -48.26 -11.22
N ILE A 550 -9.17 -47.24 -12.02
CA ILE A 550 -10.20 -46.25 -11.69
C ILE A 550 -11.27 -46.30 -12.77
N ARG A 551 -12.54 -46.35 -12.35
CA ARG A 551 -13.72 -46.20 -13.20
C ARG A 551 -14.43 -44.92 -12.77
N CYS A 552 -14.20 -43.84 -13.50
CA CYS A 552 -14.67 -42.52 -13.11
C CYS A 552 -16.20 -42.42 -13.22
N ILE A 553 -16.79 -41.62 -12.32
CA ILE A 553 -18.21 -41.33 -12.24
C ILE A 553 -18.44 -39.82 -12.48
N LYS A 554 -19.53 -39.46 -13.14
CA LYS A 554 -19.89 -38.06 -13.40
C LYS A 554 -20.25 -37.36 -12.08
N ASN A 555 -19.84 -36.10 -11.93
CA ASN A 555 -19.99 -35.32 -10.68
C ASN A 555 -21.44 -35.13 -10.23
#